data_AF-A0A250AZ93-F1
#
_entry.id   AF-A0A250AZ93-F1
#
_cell.length_a   1.000
_cell.length_b   1.000
_cell.length_c   1.000
_cell.angle_alpha   90.00
_cell.angle_beta   90.00
_cell.angle_gamma   90.00
#
_symmetry.space_group_name_H-M   'P 1'
#
loop_
_entity.id
_entity.type
_entity.pdbx_description
1 polymer ?
#
loop_
_entity_poly.entity_id
_entity_poly.type
_entity_poly.pdbx_seq_one_letter_code
_entity_poly.pdbx_strand_id
1 'polypeptide(L)'
;MISKITLLCSLLLTSTFYAHASVVVNNTRVIFDGGKKSTNVQLMNKSSEAHLVQSWIDDGNPEARPENLKLALAVVPAVVRIDADNGQVLNIVKNDLAASLPTDRESVFWLNIIDVPPVPQNKSGNYLQFAVRSRLKVFYRPAGLAISPNSINQHIRVQGACIKNETPYFVTVIGIEDKKSKGGNLLDKTLLLRPFSCHEYDKRHLLSERKSYTFKIIDDFGTQRDIDISN
;
A
#
# COMPACT_ATOMS: atom_id res chain seq x y z
N MET A 1 8.02 29.62 43.37
CA MET A 1 8.79 28.59 42.62
C MET A 1 7.93 27.72 41.69
N ILE A 2 6.62 27.56 41.92
CA ILE A 2 5.74 26.69 41.10
C ILE A 2 5.58 27.20 39.65
N SER A 3 5.50 28.52 39.41
CA SER A 3 5.32 29.13 38.08
C SER A 3 6.41 28.81 37.05
N LYS A 4 7.67 28.60 37.48
CA LYS A 4 8.78 28.26 36.57
C LYS A 4 8.73 26.80 36.12
N ILE A 5 8.23 25.90 36.97
CA ILE A 5 8.09 24.47 36.65
C ILE A 5 6.92 24.25 35.69
N THR A 6 5.80 24.97 35.86
CA THR A 6 4.68 24.91 34.92
C THR A 6 5.05 25.46 33.53
N LEU A 7 5.87 26.51 33.47
CA LEU A 7 6.36 27.06 32.20
C LEU A 7 7.32 26.09 31.48
N LEU A 8 8.19 25.40 32.23
CA LEU A 8 9.13 24.43 31.68
C LEU A 8 8.42 23.17 31.14
N CYS A 9 7.39 22.67 31.84
CA CYS A 9 6.57 21.56 31.36
C CYS A 9 5.75 21.93 30.11
N SER A 10 5.24 23.16 30.02
CA SER A 10 4.54 23.68 28.83
C SER A 10 5.46 23.74 27.60
N LEU A 11 6.73 24.12 27.79
CA LEU A 11 7.73 24.22 26.72
C LEU A 11 8.19 22.85 26.19
N LEU A 12 8.17 21.81 27.03
CA LEU A 12 8.50 20.44 26.61
C LEU A 12 7.37 19.78 25.80
N LEU A 13 6.11 20.17 26.02
CA LEU A 13 4.94 19.64 25.31
C LEU A 13 4.80 20.12 23.86
N THR A 14 5.56 21.15 23.43
CA THR A 14 5.52 21.65 22.04
C THR A 14 6.62 21.06 21.15
N SER A 15 7.55 20.28 21.71
CA SER A 15 8.58 19.57 20.95
C SER A 15 8.00 18.34 20.24
N THR A 16 7.28 18.58 19.15
CA THR A 16 6.92 17.51 18.21
C THR A 16 8.17 17.12 17.43
N PHE A 17 8.60 15.88 17.60
CA PHE A 17 9.63 15.29 16.75
C PHE A 17 9.04 15.11 15.35
N TYR A 18 9.36 16.02 14.43
CA TYR A 18 9.08 15.79 13.02
C TYR A 18 9.92 14.60 12.56
N ALA A 19 9.26 13.47 12.32
CA ALA A 19 9.88 12.36 11.61
C ALA A 19 10.06 12.81 10.14
N HIS A 20 11.24 13.33 9.82
CA HIS A 20 11.60 13.68 8.44
C HIS A 20 11.89 12.40 7.67
N ALA A 21 10.91 11.91 6.91
CA ALA A 21 11.18 10.97 5.83
C ALA A 21 11.87 11.76 4.69
N SER A 22 13.01 11.27 4.21
CA SER A 22 13.74 11.95 3.12
C SER A 22 12.97 11.80 1.82
N VAL A 23 12.92 10.62 1.21
CA VAL A 23 12.10 10.41 0.00
C VAL A 23 10.71 9.91 0.35
N VAL A 24 9.67 10.66 -0.04
CA VAL A 24 8.27 10.30 0.14
C VAL A 24 7.60 9.97 -1.19
N VAL A 25 6.65 9.02 -1.15
CA VAL A 25 5.80 8.63 -2.28
C VAL A 25 4.41 9.22 -2.06
N ASN A 26 3.83 9.85 -3.09
CA ASN A 26 2.52 10.52 -2.93
C ASN A 26 1.34 9.56 -2.74
N ASN A 27 1.49 8.29 -3.13
CA ASN A 27 0.42 7.30 -3.09
C ASN A 27 0.83 6.10 -2.22
N THR A 28 -0.13 5.39 -1.62
CA THR A 28 0.13 4.16 -0.84
C THR A 28 -0.08 2.88 -1.65
N ARG A 29 -0.64 3.00 -2.84
CA ARG A 29 -0.83 1.92 -3.84
C ARG A 29 -0.89 2.53 -5.24
N VAL A 30 -0.74 1.69 -6.25
CA VAL A 30 -0.81 2.09 -7.66
C VAL A 30 -1.89 1.27 -8.37
N ILE A 31 -2.77 1.95 -9.10
CA ILE A 31 -3.65 1.31 -10.08
C ILE A 31 -3.04 1.52 -11.47
N PHE A 32 -2.66 0.43 -12.10
CA PHE A 32 -2.22 0.41 -13.49
C PHE A 32 -3.43 0.08 -14.37
N ASP A 33 -3.94 1.06 -15.10
CA ASP A 33 -4.98 0.87 -16.10
C ASP A 33 -4.43 0.05 -17.29
N GLY A 34 -4.95 -1.17 -17.47
CA GLY A 34 -4.52 -2.08 -18.53
C GLY A 34 -4.76 -1.54 -19.94
N GLY A 35 -5.65 -0.56 -20.12
CA GLY A 35 -5.83 0.16 -21.38
C GLY A 35 -4.69 1.13 -21.71
N LYS A 36 -3.87 1.51 -20.73
CA LYS A 36 -2.75 2.46 -20.88
C LYS A 36 -1.42 1.74 -21.08
N LYS A 37 -0.44 2.47 -21.63
CA LYS A 37 0.95 1.98 -21.80
C LYS A 37 1.79 2.17 -20.53
N SER A 38 1.46 3.18 -19.72
CA SER A 38 2.17 3.49 -18.49
C SER A 38 1.27 4.19 -17.47
N THR A 39 1.76 4.26 -16.22
CA THR A 39 1.23 5.08 -15.14
C THR A 39 2.38 5.71 -14.35
N ASN A 40 2.15 6.90 -13.79
CA ASN A 40 3.17 7.67 -13.07
C ASN A 40 3.05 7.49 -11.56
N VAL A 41 4.19 7.49 -10.88
CA VAL A 41 4.31 7.56 -9.43
C VAL A 41 5.25 8.72 -9.10
N GLN A 42 4.73 9.72 -8.38
CA GLN A 42 5.51 10.88 -7.97
C GLN A 42 6.25 10.60 -6.66
N LEU A 43 7.55 10.91 -6.67
CA LEU A 43 8.42 10.96 -5.50
C LEU A 43 8.78 12.41 -5.19
N MET A 44 9.04 12.69 -3.92
CA MET A 44 9.60 13.96 -3.47
C MET A 44 10.69 13.68 -2.44
N ASN A 45 11.90 14.20 -2.67
CA ASN A 45 12.91 14.27 -1.64
C ASN A 45 12.65 15.53 -0.81
N LYS A 46 12.23 15.36 0.45
CA LYS A 46 11.98 16.44 1.42
C LYS A 46 13.15 16.66 2.39
N SER A 47 14.31 16.08 2.08
CA SER A 47 15.53 16.30 2.86
C SER A 47 16.36 17.42 2.26
N SER A 48 17.27 17.96 3.07
CA SER A 48 18.24 18.97 2.68
C SER A 48 19.44 18.40 1.91
N GLU A 49 19.46 17.10 1.64
CA GLU A 49 20.56 16.36 1.03
C GLU A 49 20.09 15.66 -0.24
N ALA A 50 20.99 15.36 -1.17
CA ALA A 50 20.63 14.59 -2.36
C ALA A 50 20.59 13.09 -2.03
N HIS A 51 19.54 12.41 -2.48
CA HIS A 51 19.32 10.98 -2.21
C HIS A 51 19.40 10.16 -3.49
N LEU A 52 19.90 8.93 -3.39
CA LEU A 52 19.85 7.96 -4.48
C LEU A 52 18.63 7.06 -4.27
N VAL A 53 17.77 6.99 -5.28
CA VAL A 53 16.58 6.14 -5.26
C VAL A 53 16.76 4.98 -6.23
N GLN A 54 16.50 3.78 -5.75
CA GLN A 54 16.42 2.57 -6.58
C GLN A 54 14.98 2.06 -6.60
N SER A 55 14.47 1.68 -7.78
CA SER A 55 13.11 1.17 -7.93
C SER A 55 13.02 -0.03 -8.86
N TRP A 56 12.15 -0.98 -8.51
CA TRP A 56 11.85 -2.17 -9.31
C TRP A 56 10.45 -2.73 -9.01
N ILE A 57 9.95 -3.59 -9.90
CA ILE A 57 8.69 -4.34 -9.69
C ILE A 57 9.01 -5.77 -9.28
N ASP A 58 8.27 -6.32 -8.31
CA ASP A 58 8.28 -7.74 -7.94
C ASP A 58 6.87 -8.39 -8.05
N ASP A 59 6.83 -9.72 -7.99
CA ASP A 59 5.64 -10.57 -8.18
C ASP A 59 5.00 -11.07 -6.87
N GLY A 60 5.44 -10.53 -5.72
CA GLY A 60 4.94 -10.90 -4.40
C GLY A 60 6.02 -11.45 -3.49
N ASN A 61 7.13 -11.93 -4.03
CA ASN A 61 8.29 -12.34 -3.23
C ASN A 61 9.18 -11.12 -2.88
N PRO A 62 9.20 -10.65 -1.61
CA PRO A 62 10.01 -9.49 -1.22
C PRO A 62 11.52 -9.72 -1.36
N GLU A 63 11.97 -10.98 -1.34
CA GLU A 63 13.38 -11.38 -1.44
C GLU A 63 13.82 -11.64 -2.88
N ALA A 64 12.90 -11.54 -3.85
CA ALA A 64 13.25 -11.72 -5.26
C ALA A 64 14.19 -10.61 -5.72
N ARG A 65 15.30 -11.01 -6.33
CA ARG A 65 16.27 -10.07 -6.89
C ARG A 65 15.78 -9.52 -8.23
N PRO A 66 15.87 -8.20 -8.48
CA PRO A 66 15.36 -7.57 -9.70
C PRO A 66 15.85 -8.22 -11.00
N GLU A 67 17.12 -8.64 -11.05
CA GLU A 67 17.75 -9.24 -12.22
C GLU A 67 17.14 -10.58 -12.67
N ASN A 68 16.43 -11.27 -11.78
CA ASN A 68 15.82 -12.57 -12.05
C ASN A 68 14.34 -12.47 -12.44
N LEU A 69 13.76 -11.27 -12.41
CA LEU A 69 12.33 -11.05 -12.60
C LEU A 69 12.01 -10.69 -14.05
N LYS A 70 11.20 -11.54 -14.71
CA LYS A 70 10.62 -11.27 -16.03
C LYS A 70 9.12 -11.05 -15.87
N LEU A 71 8.73 -9.79 -15.69
CA LEU A 71 7.36 -9.41 -15.36
C LEU A 71 6.70 -8.59 -16.47
N ALA A 72 5.37 -8.57 -16.47
CA ALA A 72 4.55 -7.77 -17.39
C ALA A 72 4.71 -6.26 -17.21
N LEU A 73 5.18 -5.83 -16.03
CA LEU A 73 5.39 -4.43 -15.67
C LEU A 73 6.86 -4.19 -15.30
N ALA A 74 7.37 -3.02 -15.67
CA ALA A 74 8.68 -2.54 -15.28
C ALA A 74 8.58 -1.06 -14.84
N VAL A 75 9.55 -0.58 -14.07
CA VAL A 75 9.60 0.83 -13.61
C VAL A 75 10.86 1.52 -14.14
N VAL A 76 10.70 2.78 -14.55
CA VAL A 76 11.74 3.61 -15.14
C VAL A 76 11.69 5.02 -14.52
N PRO A 77 12.83 5.61 -14.11
CA PRO A 77 14.16 5.02 -14.05
C PRO A 77 14.32 4.02 -12.89
N ALA A 78 15.11 2.97 -13.10
CA ALA A 78 15.43 1.99 -12.04
C ALA A 78 16.37 2.56 -10.97
N VAL A 79 17.22 3.53 -11.33
CA VAL A 79 18.12 4.24 -10.41
C VAL A 79 18.13 5.72 -10.78
N VAL A 80 17.97 6.60 -9.79
CA VAL A 80 17.96 8.05 -10.01
C VAL A 80 18.44 8.79 -8.78
N ARG A 81 19.21 9.86 -8.98
CA ARG A 81 19.56 10.81 -7.93
C ARG A 81 18.48 11.89 -7.89
N ILE A 82 17.91 12.14 -6.71
CA ILE A 82 16.96 13.21 -6.47
C ILE A 82 17.66 14.25 -5.59
N ASP A 83 17.83 15.46 -6.09
CA ASP A 83 18.41 16.56 -5.31
C ASP A 83 17.55 16.94 -4.11
N ALA A 84 18.13 17.70 -3.18
CA ALA A 84 17.42 18.24 -2.01
C ALA A 84 16.17 19.02 -2.44
N ASP A 85 15.07 18.84 -1.69
CA ASP A 85 13.78 19.51 -1.92
C ASP A 85 13.24 19.40 -3.37
N ASN A 86 13.59 18.34 -4.09
CA ASN A 86 13.22 18.14 -5.49
C ASN A 86 12.35 16.88 -5.70
N GLY A 87 11.57 16.89 -6.79
CA GLY A 87 10.67 15.81 -7.17
C GLY A 87 11.23 14.94 -8.31
N GLN A 88 10.79 13.68 -8.34
CA GLN A 88 11.07 12.76 -9.45
C GLN A 88 9.82 11.95 -9.79
N VAL A 89 9.57 11.76 -11.08
CA VAL A 89 8.51 10.86 -11.57
C VAL A 89 9.11 9.50 -11.92
N LEU A 90 8.56 8.44 -11.34
CA LEU A 90 8.74 7.08 -11.81
C LEU A 90 7.61 6.73 -12.79
N ASN A 91 7.95 6.16 -13.95
CA ASN A 91 7.01 5.61 -14.91
C ASN A 91 6.98 4.10 -14.76
N ILE A 92 5.83 3.54 -14.42
CA ILE A 92 5.59 2.10 -14.54
C ILE A 92 5.05 1.86 -15.95
N VAL A 93 5.72 1.00 -16.71
CA VAL A 93 5.39 0.67 -18.10
C VAL A 93 4.99 -0.79 -18.22
N LYS A 94 4.06 -1.10 -19.12
CA LYS A 94 3.75 -2.49 -19.50
C LYS A 94 4.54 -2.92 -20.72
N ASN A 95 4.93 -4.19 -20.77
CA ASN A 95 5.53 -4.83 -21.93
C ASN A 95 4.62 -5.93 -22.51
N ASP A 96 5.08 -6.66 -23.52
CA ASP A 96 4.29 -7.66 -24.23
C ASP A 96 3.84 -8.85 -23.37
N LEU A 97 4.54 -9.15 -22.26
CA LEU A 97 4.10 -10.19 -21.32
C LEU A 97 2.76 -9.83 -20.64
N ALA A 98 2.35 -8.56 -20.66
CA ALA A 98 1.04 -8.14 -20.17
C ALA A 98 -0.12 -8.78 -20.94
N ALA A 99 0.09 -9.24 -22.19
CA ALA A 99 -0.90 -9.97 -22.97
C ALA A 99 -1.25 -11.35 -22.36
N SER A 100 -0.38 -11.90 -21.50
CA SER A 100 -0.62 -13.17 -20.81
C SER A 100 -1.33 -13.00 -19.46
N LEU A 101 -1.59 -11.76 -19.03
CA LEU A 101 -2.33 -11.51 -17.78
C LEU A 101 -3.83 -11.80 -17.96
N PRO A 102 -4.51 -12.28 -16.91
CA PRO A 102 -5.96 -12.41 -16.92
C PRO A 102 -6.65 -11.12 -17.36
N THR A 103 -7.64 -11.24 -18.25
CA THR A 103 -8.43 -10.10 -18.72
C THR A 103 -9.74 -9.92 -17.96
N ASP A 104 -10.12 -10.92 -17.15
CA ASP A 104 -11.38 -10.97 -16.39
C ASP A 104 -11.23 -10.50 -14.94
N ARG A 105 -9.99 -10.25 -14.47
CA ARG A 105 -9.68 -9.87 -13.09
C ARG A 105 -8.37 -9.10 -12.98
N GLU A 106 -8.20 -8.41 -11.87
CA GLU A 106 -6.93 -7.76 -11.55
C GLU A 106 -5.79 -8.78 -11.36
N SER A 107 -4.58 -8.32 -11.67
CA SER A 107 -3.32 -8.96 -11.26
C SER A 107 -2.59 -8.05 -10.27
N VAL A 108 -1.85 -8.63 -9.33
CA VAL A 108 -1.11 -7.85 -8.31
C VAL A 108 0.39 -8.02 -8.49
N PHE A 109 1.09 -6.89 -8.42
CA PHE A 109 2.54 -6.75 -8.39
C PHE A 109 2.92 -5.84 -7.23
N TRP A 110 4.22 -5.66 -6.98
CA TRP A 110 4.70 -4.74 -5.96
C TRP A 110 5.78 -3.81 -6.50
N LEU A 111 5.61 -2.51 -6.28
CA LEU A 111 6.63 -1.50 -6.54
C LEU A 111 7.49 -1.36 -5.29
N ASN A 112 8.79 -1.53 -5.48
CA ASN A 112 9.80 -1.30 -4.45
C ASN A 112 10.52 0.00 -4.74
N ILE A 113 10.72 0.80 -3.71
CA ILE A 113 11.45 2.07 -3.76
C ILE A 113 12.39 2.05 -2.56
N ILE A 114 13.69 1.90 -2.80
CA ILE A 114 14.74 2.07 -1.79
C ILE A 114 15.25 3.49 -1.86
N ASP A 115 15.18 4.18 -0.74
CA ASP A 115 15.82 5.46 -0.50
C ASP A 115 17.19 5.25 0.17
N VAL A 116 18.27 5.65 -0.50
CA VAL A 116 19.65 5.56 -0.01
C VAL A 116 20.19 6.97 0.27
N PRO A 117 20.35 7.37 1.55
CA PRO A 117 20.94 8.65 1.92
C PRO A 117 22.42 8.76 1.53
N PRO A 118 22.96 9.98 1.35
CA PRO A 118 24.37 10.17 1.07
C PRO A 118 25.22 9.82 2.29
N VAL A 119 26.48 9.45 2.04
CA VAL A 119 27.43 9.17 3.12
C VAL A 119 27.76 10.49 3.87
N PRO A 120 27.66 10.54 5.21
CA PRO A 120 27.97 11.76 5.97
C PRO A 120 29.41 12.23 5.76
N GLN A 121 29.60 13.54 5.53
CA GLN A 121 30.90 14.16 5.27
C GLN A 121 31.74 14.36 6.55
N ASN A 122 31.09 14.69 7.68
CA ASN A 122 31.77 14.93 8.96
C ASN A 122 31.84 13.66 9.82
N LYS A 123 32.76 12.77 9.46
CA LYS A 123 32.99 11.50 10.18
C LYS A 123 33.91 11.71 11.39
N SER A 124 33.36 12.14 12.53
CA SER A 124 34.01 11.94 13.82
C SER A 124 33.24 10.89 14.62
N GLY A 125 33.67 9.63 14.54
CA GLY A 125 33.11 8.51 15.31
C GLY A 125 32.33 7.48 14.48
N ASN A 126 31.66 6.58 15.20
CA ASN A 126 30.82 5.52 14.62
C ASN A 126 29.44 6.09 14.27
N TYR A 127 28.94 5.79 13.08
CA TYR A 127 27.60 6.17 12.67
C TYR A 127 26.84 4.95 12.16
N LEU A 128 25.52 4.98 12.34
CA LEU A 128 24.59 4.03 11.77
C LEU A 128 23.74 4.76 10.73
N GLN A 129 23.62 4.17 9.56
CA GLN A 129 22.83 4.72 8.46
C GLN A 129 21.73 3.73 8.07
N PHE A 130 20.53 4.25 7.87
CA PHE A 130 19.38 3.46 7.44
C PHE A 130 19.03 3.78 6.00
N ALA A 131 18.78 2.74 5.20
CA ALA A 131 18.10 2.85 3.92
C ALA A 131 16.69 2.27 4.09
N VAL A 132 15.68 3.01 3.64
CA VAL A 132 14.27 2.62 3.83
C VAL A 132 13.73 2.08 2.51
N ARG A 133 13.17 0.88 2.53
CA ARG A 133 12.45 0.28 1.41
C ARG A 133 10.95 0.45 1.60
N SER A 134 10.33 1.28 0.75
CA SER A 134 8.88 1.33 0.60
C SER A 134 8.43 0.27 -0.40
N ARG A 135 7.42 -0.54 -0.03
CA ARG A 135 6.86 -1.58 -0.88
C ARG A 135 5.35 -1.38 -1.06
N LEU A 136 4.94 -0.98 -2.25
CA LEU A 136 3.56 -0.60 -2.58
C LEU A 136 2.92 -1.65 -3.48
N LYS A 137 1.65 -1.98 -3.25
CA LYS A 137 0.91 -2.86 -4.17
C LYS A 137 0.61 -2.11 -5.47
N VAL A 138 0.84 -2.77 -6.59
CA VAL A 138 0.49 -2.31 -7.95
C VAL A 138 -0.56 -3.26 -8.50
N PHE A 139 -1.78 -2.76 -8.72
CA PHE A 139 -2.88 -3.55 -9.27
C PHE A 139 -2.97 -3.27 -10.77
N TYR A 140 -2.63 -4.26 -11.58
CA TYR A 140 -2.94 -4.23 -13.01
C TYR A 140 -4.41 -4.53 -13.18
N ARG A 141 -5.15 -3.54 -13.69
CA ARG A 141 -6.60 -3.61 -13.87
C ARG A 141 -6.93 -3.68 -15.37
N PRO A 142 -7.34 -4.84 -15.89
CA PRO A 142 -7.78 -4.95 -17.28
C PRO A 142 -8.93 -4.01 -17.60
N ALA A 143 -9.05 -3.62 -18.87
CA ALA A 143 -10.22 -2.89 -19.34
C ALA A 143 -11.44 -3.82 -19.39
N GLY A 144 -12.64 -3.26 -19.16
CA GLY A 144 -13.90 -3.99 -19.36
C GLY A 144 -14.30 -4.96 -18.26
N LEU A 145 -13.80 -4.79 -17.02
CA LEU A 145 -14.28 -5.58 -15.88
C LEU A 145 -15.78 -5.36 -15.64
N ALA A 146 -16.51 -6.46 -15.41
CA ALA A 146 -17.97 -6.46 -15.39
C ALA A 146 -18.61 -5.77 -14.17
N ILE A 147 -17.88 -5.69 -13.05
CA ILE A 147 -18.35 -5.08 -11.80
C ILE A 147 -17.67 -3.73 -11.64
N SER A 148 -18.40 -2.70 -11.22
CA SER A 148 -17.80 -1.39 -10.91
C SER A 148 -17.03 -1.43 -9.58
N PRO A 149 -15.86 -0.77 -9.46
CA PRO A 149 -15.13 -0.67 -8.18
C PRO A 149 -15.96 -0.05 -7.04
N ASN A 150 -17.00 0.74 -7.36
CA ASN A 150 -17.88 1.36 -6.37
C ASN A 150 -18.99 0.41 -5.88
N SER A 151 -19.16 -0.75 -6.51
CA SER A 151 -20.21 -1.73 -6.17
C SER A 151 -19.66 -2.95 -5.42
N ILE A 152 -18.40 -2.91 -4.97
CA ILE A 152 -17.72 -4.03 -4.31
C ILE A 152 -18.50 -4.56 -3.09
N ASN A 153 -19.18 -3.68 -2.35
CA ASN A 153 -19.96 -4.04 -1.17
C ASN A 153 -21.13 -5.01 -1.46
N GLN A 154 -21.63 -5.05 -2.69
CA GLN A 154 -22.73 -5.95 -3.11
C GLN A 154 -22.24 -7.37 -3.44
N HIS A 155 -20.92 -7.55 -3.56
CA HIS A 155 -20.28 -8.74 -4.09
C HIS A 155 -19.22 -9.33 -3.14
N ILE A 156 -19.13 -8.80 -1.92
CA ILE A 156 -18.40 -9.43 -0.82
C ILE A 156 -19.43 -9.98 0.15
N ARG A 157 -19.27 -11.25 0.56
CA ARG A 157 -20.20 -11.92 1.48
C ARG A 157 -19.44 -12.78 2.46
N VAL A 158 -20.02 -12.99 3.64
CA VAL A 158 -19.57 -14.03 4.55
C VAL A 158 -20.25 -15.32 4.11
N GLN A 159 -19.48 -16.38 3.86
CA GLN A 159 -20.01 -17.70 3.52
C GLN A 159 -19.32 -18.76 4.38
N GLY A 160 -20.07 -19.37 5.30
CA GLY A 160 -19.53 -20.26 6.32
C GLY A 160 -18.39 -19.60 7.10
N ALA A 161 -17.21 -20.22 7.08
CA ALA A 161 -15.99 -19.72 7.72
C ALA A 161 -15.12 -18.85 6.82
N CYS A 162 -15.58 -18.48 5.62
CA CYS A 162 -14.80 -17.67 4.68
C CYS A 162 -15.47 -16.35 4.33
N ILE A 163 -14.62 -15.41 3.95
CA ILE A 163 -15.03 -14.15 3.32
C ILE A 163 -14.87 -14.36 1.81
N LYS A 164 -16.00 -14.39 1.11
CA LYS A 164 -16.04 -14.57 -0.34
C LYS A 164 -15.99 -13.21 -1.02
N ASN A 165 -15.01 -13.03 -1.89
CA ASN A 165 -14.90 -11.92 -2.81
C ASN A 165 -15.31 -12.37 -4.22
N GLU A 166 -16.49 -11.97 -4.66
CA GLU A 166 -17.03 -12.29 -5.98
C GLU A 166 -16.67 -11.22 -7.02
N THR A 167 -15.85 -10.24 -6.65
CA THR A 167 -15.42 -9.17 -7.55
C THR A 167 -14.16 -9.54 -8.33
N PRO A 168 -13.92 -8.90 -9.49
CA PRO A 168 -12.66 -9.00 -10.21
C PRO A 168 -11.51 -8.21 -9.57
N TYR A 169 -11.71 -7.63 -8.38
CA TYR A 169 -10.76 -6.73 -7.71
C TYR A 169 -10.08 -7.38 -6.51
N PHE A 170 -8.85 -6.95 -6.22
CA PHE A 170 -8.23 -7.21 -4.92
C PHE A 170 -8.75 -6.21 -3.88
N VAL A 171 -9.26 -6.73 -2.76
CA VAL A 171 -9.83 -5.88 -1.70
C VAL A 171 -8.97 -6.00 -0.45
N THR A 172 -8.40 -4.88 -0.01
CA THR A 172 -7.63 -4.81 1.24
C THR A 172 -8.58 -4.46 2.37
N VAL A 173 -8.88 -5.43 3.23
CA VAL A 173 -9.70 -5.27 4.44
C VAL A 173 -8.77 -5.03 5.63
N ILE A 174 -8.93 -3.89 6.30
CA ILE A 174 -8.13 -3.48 7.47
C ILE A 174 -8.91 -3.59 8.78
N GLY A 175 -10.23 -3.76 8.71
CA GLY A 175 -11.03 -4.03 9.88
C GLY A 175 -12.39 -4.63 9.56
N ILE A 176 -12.93 -5.36 10.52
CA ILE A 176 -14.27 -5.96 10.46
C ILE A 176 -14.96 -5.67 11.79
N GLU A 177 -16.13 -5.06 11.75
CA GLU A 177 -16.94 -4.74 12.93
C GLU A 177 -18.32 -5.39 12.81
N ASP A 178 -18.82 -5.99 13.89
CA ASP A 178 -20.21 -6.49 13.96
C ASP A 178 -21.14 -5.32 14.24
N LYS A 179 -22.09 -5.05 13.34
CA LYS A 179 -23.00 -3.88 13.45
C LYS A 179 -23.85 -3.87 14.73
N LYS A 180 -24.13 -5.05 15.30
CA LYS A 180 -25.02 -5.18 16.47
C LYS A 180 -24.27 -5.28 17.79
N SER A 181 -22.96 -5.52 17.75
CA SER A 181 -22.13 -5.64 18.94
C SER A 181 -21.28 -4.38 19.11
N LYS A 182 -21.11 -3.90 20.35
CA LYS A 182 -20.10 -2.86 20.65
C LYS A 182 -18.66 -3.43 20.65
N GLY A 183 -18.43 -4.53 19.94
CA GLY A 183 -17.13 -5.17 19.82
C GLY A 183 -16.23 -4.38 18.89
N GLY A 184 -14.95 -4.26 19.26
CA GLY A 184 -13.94 -3.64 18.40
C GLY A 184 -13.63 -4.47 17.15
N ASN A 185 -12.54 -4.11 16.48
CA ASN A 185 -12.10 -4.78 15.26
C ASN A 185 -11.93 -6.30 15.47
N LEU A 186 -12.69 -7.10 14.74
CA LEU A 186 -12.60 -8.56 14.74
C LEU A 186 -11.37 -9.05 13.96
N LEU A 187 -10.76 -8.18 13.14
CA LEU A 187 -9.63 -8.53 12.30
C LEU A 187 -8.29 -8.42 13.06
N ASP A 188 -7.58 -9.55 13.21
CA ASP A 188 -6.23 -9.58 13.82
C ASP A 188 -5.15 -9.01 12.88
N LYS A 189 -5.28 -9.27 11.57
CA LYS A 189 -4.32 -8.87 10.54
C LYS A 189 -5.06 -8.44 9.29
N THR A 190 -4.55 -7.41 8.63
CA THR A 190 -5.06 -6.96 7.33
C THR A 190 -5.17 -8.13 6.34
N LEU A 191 -6.33 -8.24 5.70
CA LEU A 191 -6.61 -9.27 4.70
C LEU A 191 -6.56 -8.67 3.30
N LEU A 192 -5.93 -9.39 2.38
CA LEU A 192 -6.00 -9.09 0.95
C LEU A 192 -6.87 -10.16 0.29
N LEU A 193 -8.15 -9.85 0.10
CA LEU A 193 -9.07 -10.73 -0.59
C LEU A 193 -8.72 -10.74 -2.08
N ARG A 194 -8.43 -11.93 -2.61
CA ARG A 194 -8.11 -12.09 -4.04
C ARG A 194 -9.41 -12.06 -4.88
N PRO A 195 -9.36 -11.64 -6.15
CA PRO A 195 -10.50 -11.73 -7.05
C PRO A 195 -11.07 -13.14 -7.10
N PHE A 196 -12.40 -13.26 -7.10
CA PHE A 196 -13.13 -14.53 -7.22
C PHE A 196 -12.61 -15.62 -6.27
N SER A 197 -12.38 -15.28 -5.01
CA SER A 197 -11.82 -16.19 -4.01
C SER A 197 -12.64 -16.22 -2.71
N CYS A 198 -12.55 -17.34 -2.00
CA CYS A 198 -13.08 -17.53 -0.66
C CYS A 198 -11.86 -17.59 0.27
N HIS A 199 -11.68 -16.55 1.08
CA HIS A 199 -10.56 -16.46 2.01
C HIS A 199 -11.00 -16.98 3.37
N GLU A 200 -10.39 -18.08 3.82
CA GLU A 200 -10.68 -18.63 5.15
C GLU A 200 -10.33 -17.63 6.23
N TYR A 201 -11.27 -17.40 7.14
CA TYR A 201 -11.11 -16.46 8.24
C TYR A 201 -10.76 -17.22 9.53
N ASP A 202 -9.65 -16.86 10.16
CA ASP A 202 -9.08 -17.63 11.27
C ASP A 202 -9.81 -17.38 12.62
N LYS A 203 -10.76 -18.28 12.88
CA LYS A 203 -11.19 -18.96 14.13
C LYS A 203 -11.30 -18.28 15.50
N ARG A 204 -10.84 -17.04 15.75
CA ARG A 204 -11.09 -16.41 17.07
C ARG A 204 -12.51 -15.86 17.22
N HIS A 205 -13.10 -15.41 16.11
CA HIS A 205 -14.49 -15.00 16.03
C HIS A 205 -15.10 -15.65 14.80
N LEU A 206 -16.02 -16.60 14.96
CA LEU A 206 -16.71 -17.15 13.80
C LEU A 206 -17.61 -16.05 13.22
N LEU A 207 -17.31 -15.62 12.00
CA LEU A 207 -18.24 -14.79 11.24
C LEU A 207 -19.47 -15.64 10.93
N SER A 208 -20.65 -15.07 11.08
CA SER A 208 -21.92 -15.75 10.88
C SER A 208 -22.66 -15.13 9.72
N GLU A 209 -23.19 -15.96 8.83
CA GLU A 209 -24.05 -15.52 7.74
C GLU A 209 -25.30 -14.77 8.23
N ARG A 210 -25.73 -14.98 9.48
CA ARG A 210 -26.93 -14.34 10.05
C ARG A 210 -26.67 -12.94 10.61
N LYS A 211 -25.42 -12.47 10.59
CA LYS A 211 -25.01 -11.17 11.10
C LYS A 211 -24.69 -10.22 9.96
N SER A 212 -24.77 -8.92 10.26
CA SER A 212 -24.34 -7.86 9.36
C SER A 212 -23.05 -7.27 9.88
N TYR A 213 -22.11 -7.03 8.97
CA TYR A 213 -20.78 -6.54 9.30
C TYR A 213 -20.49 -5.25 8.54
N THR A 214 -19.69 -4.38 9.15
CA THR A 214 -19.06 -3.25 8.47
C THR A 214 -17.59 -3.58 8.27
N PHE A 215 -17.15 -3.60 7.01
CA PHE A 215 -15.77 -3.85 6.64
C PHE A 215 -15.11 -2.52 6.37
N LYS A 216 -13.98 -2.27 7.04
CA LYS A 216 -13.12 -1.12 6.74
C LYS A 216 -12.14 -1.57 5.67
N ILE A 217 -12.25 -0.98 4.47
CA ILE A 217 -11.41 -1.31 3.32
C ILE A 217 -10.53 -0.12 2.92
N ILE A 218 -9.44 -0.39 2.23
CA ILE A 218 -8.64 0.66 1.57
C ILE A 218 -9.06 0.74 0.09
N ASP A 219 -9.47 1.91 -0.35
CA ASP A 219 -9.85 2.19 -1.74
C ASP A 219 -8.63 2.42 -2.66
N ASP A 220 -8.89 2.70 -3.93
CA ASP A 220 -7.86 2.92 -4.95
C ASP A 220 -6.94 4.13 -4.66
N PHE A 221 -7.44 5.11 -3.90
CA PHE A 221 -6.71 6.32 -3.53
C PHE A 221 -5.94 6.15 -2.21
N GLY A 222 -6.03 4.98 -1.57
CA GLY A 222 -5.41 4.74 -0.28
C GLY A 222 -6.23 5.24 0.91
N THR A 223 -7.47 5.65 0.68
CA THR A 223 -8.38 6.14 1.74
C THR A 223 -9.13 4.96 2.36
N GLN A 224 -9.32 5.00 3.67
CA GLN A 224 -10.21 4.06 4.34
C GLN A 224 -11.67 4.38 3.97
N ARG A 225 -12.40 3.36 3.52
CA ARG A 225 -13.86 3.41 3.35
C ARG A 225 -14.51 2.28 4.12
N ASP A 226 -15.64 2.58 4.74
CA ASP A 226 -16.45 1.59 5.43
C ASP A 226 -17.50 1.08 4.44
N ILE A 227 -17.55 -0.23 4.24
CA ILE A 227 -18.55 -0.91 3.41
C ILE A 227 -19.39 -1.84 4.25
N ASP A 228 -20.69 -1.75 4.07
CA ASP A 228 -21.62 -2.61 4.76
C ASP A 228 -21.85 -3.89 3.97
N ILE A 229 -21.59 -5.02 4.63
CA ILE A 229 -21.85 -6.35 4.12
C ILE A 229 -23.13 -6.86 4.76
N SER A 230 -24.21 -6.82 3.98
CA SER A 230 -25.47 -7.49 4.29
C SER A 230 -25.48 -8.85 3.61
N ASN A 231 -25.59 -9.92 4.39
CA ASN A 231 -25.91 -11.24 3.86
C ASN A 231 -27.39 -11.32 3.48
#